data_AF-A0A924EH25-F1
#
_entry.id   AF-A0A924EH25-F1
#
_cell.length_a   1.000
_cell.length_b   1.000
_cell.length_c   1.000
_cell.angle_alpha   90.00
_cell.angle_beta   90.00
_cell.angle_gamma   90.00
#
_symmetry.space_group_name_H-M   'P 1'
#
loop_
_entity.id
_entity.type
_entity.pdbx_description
1 polymer ?
#
loop_
_entity_poly.entity_id
_entity_poly.type
_entity_poly.pdbx_seq_one_letter_code
_entity_poly.pdbx_strand_id
1 'polypeptide(L)'
;MPEIDGMRFLSLSLVTLFHIRGYFLQKTKLVFADKVSDYNLFNTFMEGADRSVPLFFAISGFILCLPFANHYLKGGRPIELKSYYVRRVTRLEPPYFIVMTIIFLAQLALHVYDFKTLFPSLLASLIYSHNLIYHTTPLVTVVAWTLEVEIQYYIVAPFMFRILKLSALARRSIIAFAIVGFVILQNVFPPPFLSIYAHIQHFLIGILIGDFYVSGVAKDFFKQKWMALVGLAAFLVMFFMPMTHTYGAQDIVSKLALPFLIGIFYYVILNNEIVKSVFSFKFVPIIGGMCYTIYLLHYTIISMVGKYTVNIKFTDYYLPNLMFQFVILMFIILAVSSVFFLYIERPFMDKKW
;
A
#
# COMPACT_ATOMS: atom_id res chain seq x y z
N MET A 1 6.26 -15.52 -3.62
CA MET A 1 5.91 -16.07 -2.31
C MET A 1 4.43 -15.78 -2.11
N PRO A 2 3.56 -16.81 -2.16
CA PRO A 2 2.11 -16.64 -2.13
C PRO A 2 1.61 -15.73 -1.00
N GLU A 3 2.20 -15.86 0.18
CA GLU A 3 1.85 -15.08 1.37
C GLU A 3 2.13 -13.57 1.21
N ILE A 4 3.13 -13.17 0.42
CA ILE A 4 3.41 -11.76 0.13
C ILE A 4 2.34 -11.20 -0.80
N ASP A 5 1.96 -11.97 -1.81
CA ASP A 5 0.85 -11.58 -2.68
C ASP A 5 -0.46 -11.53 -1.87
N GLY A 6 -0.62 -12.38 -0.85
CA GLY A 6 -1.69 -12.23 0.12
C GLY A 6 -1.64 -10.95 0.95
N MET A 7 -0.46 -10.53 1.41
CA MET A 7 -0.31 -9.23 2.10
C MET A 7 -0.72 -8.06 1.19
N ARG A 8 -0.35 -8.13 -0.10
CA ARG A 8 -0.76 -7.17 -1.12
C ARG A 8 -2.27 -7.18 -1.34
N PHE A 9 -2.88 -8.36 -1.43
CA PHE A 9 -4.33 -8.52 -1.56
C PHE A 9 -5.08 -7.87 -0.39
N LEU A 10 -4.64 -8.10 0.86
CA LEU A 10 -5.23 -7.46 2.04
C LEU A 10 -5.16 -5.93 1.93
N SER A 11 -3.95 -5.40 1.67
CA SER A 11 -3.71 -3.96 1.59
C SER A 11 -4.54 -3.32 0.46
N LEU A 12 -4.60 -3.99 -0.70
CA LEU A 12 -5.41 -3.59 -1.85
C LEU A 12 -6.91 -3.58 -1.55
N SER A 13 -7.41 -4.62 -0.89
CA SER A 13 -8.83 -4.75 -0.57
C SER A 13 -9.27 -3.66 0.41
N LEU A 14 -8.43 -3.37 1.41
CA LEU A 14 -8.69 -2.32 2.41
C LEU A 14 -8.67 -0.92 1.80
N VAL A 15 -7.67 -0.59 0.97
CA VAL A 15 -7.62 0.74 0.31
C VAL A 15 -8.78 0.91 -0.67
N THR A 16 -9.17 -0.16 -1.37
CA THR A 16 -10.33 -0.12 -2.29
C THR A 16 -11.63 0.08 -1.52
N LEU A 17 -11.83 -0.63 -0.40
CA LEU A 17 -12.98 -0.44 0.48
C LEU A 17 -13.02 1.00 1.04
N PHE A 18 -11.87 1.54 1.45
CA PHE A 18 -11.74 2.92 1.91
C PHE A 18 -12.22 3.92 0.86
N HIS A 19 -11.75 3.80 -0.39
CA HIS A 19 -12.17 4.68 -1.47
C HIS A 19 -13.64 4.49 -1.88
N ILE A 20 -14.16 3.25 -1.90
CA ILE A 20 -15.57 2.99 -2.18
C ILE A 20 -16.45 3.63 -1.10
N ARG A 21 -16.12 3.47 0.18
CA ARG A 21 -16.85 4.11 1.29
C ARG A 21 -16.82 5.63 1.18
N GLY A 22 -15.64 6.21 0.95
CA GLY A 22 -15.51 7.65 0.77
C GLY A 22 -16.35 8.18 -0.39
N TYR A 23 -16.32 7.49 -1.53
CA TYR A 23 -17.15 7.82 -2.68
C TYR A 23 -18.65 7.69 -2.37
N PHE A 24 -19.06 6.58 -1.75
CA PHE A 24 -20.46 6.30 -1.42
C PHE A 24 -21.03 7.38 -0.49
N LEU A 25 -20.33 7.70 0.59
CA LEU A 25 -20.75 8.73 1.54
C LEU A 25 -20.83 10.12 0.90
N GLN A 26 -19.93 10.45 -0.03
CA GLN A 26 -19.91 11.76 -0.66
C GLN A 26 -20.97 11.92 -1.77
N LYS A 27 -21.34 10.82 -2.44
CA LYS A 27 -22.13 10.87 -3.69
C LYS A 27 -23.53 10.28 -3.58
N THR A 28 -23.82 9.48 -2.56
CA THR A 28 -25.16 8.91 -2.38
C THR A 28 -26.18 9.99 -2.04
N LYS A 29 -27.37 9.87 -2.63
CA LYS A 29 -28.56 10.67 -2.30
C LYS A 29 -29.60 9.85 -1.55
N LEU A 30 -29.27 8.60 -1.22
CA LEU A 30 -30.16 7.71 -0.49
C LEU A 30 -30.35 8.22 0.94
N VAL A 31 -31.59 8.13 1.42
CA VAL A 31 -31.93 8.34 2.82
C VAL A 31 -32.10 6.96 3.44
N PHE A 32 -31.36 6.71 4.51
CA PHE A 32 -31.39 5.44 5.25
C PHE A 32 -32.24 5.57 6.52
N ALA A 33 -32.79 4.45 6.97
CA ALA A 33 -33.56 4.36 8.20
C ALA A 33 -32.66 4.48 9.45
N ASP A 34 -31.40 4.09 9.32
CA ASP A 34 -30.35 4.21 10.32
C ASP A 34 -29.39 5.37 10.01
N LYS A 35 -28.56 5.73 10.98
CA LYS A 35 -27.51 6.73 10.80
C LYS A 35 -26.18 6.04 10.57
N VAL A 36 -25.30 6.68 9.78
CA VAL A 36 -23.92 6.22 9.62
C VAL A 36 -23.24 6.09 10.99
N SER A 37 -23.54 6.99 11.94
CA SER A 37 -23.04 6.97 13.32
C SER A 37 -23.46 5.75 14.14
N ASP A 38 -24.48 5.00 13.74
CA ASP A 38 -24.93 3.82 14.47
C ASP A 38 -23.92 2.67 14.33
N TYR A 39 -23.01 2.75 13.35
CA TYR A 39 -21.99 1.75 13.04
C TYR A 39 -20.60 2.12 13.58
N ASN A 40 -20.50 2.52 14.84
CA ASN A 40 -19.25 3.02 15.44
C ASN A 40 -18.05 2.10 15.23
N LEU A 41 -18.17 0.80 15.52
CA LEU A 41 -17.07 -0.14 15.35
C LEU A 41 -16.56 -0.20 13.90
N PHE A 42 -17.48 -0.27 12.94
CA PHE A 42 -17.14 -0.28 11.52
C PHE A 42 -16.51 1.05 11.09
N ASN A 43 -17.04 2.18 11.56
CA ASN A 43 -16.50 3.50 11.24
C ASN A 43 -15.09 3.68 11.78
N THR A 44 -14.83 3.31 13.04
CA THR A 44 -13.47 3.36 13.62
C THR A 44 -12.49 2.47 12.85
N PHE A 45 -12.90 1.26 12.45
CA PHE A 45 -12.08 0.41 11.60
C PHE A 45 -11.78 1.07 10.24
N MET A 46 -12.81 1.68 9.63
CA MET A 46 -12.68 2.33 8.33
C MET A 46 -11.88 3.63 8.38
N GLU A 47 -11.86 4.33 9.51
CA GLU A 47 -10.95 5.47 9.74
C GLU A 47 -9.49 5.02 9.76
N GLY A 48 -9.20 3.84 10.32
CA GLY A 48 -7.87 3.23 10.25
C GLY A 48 -7.54 2.53 8.93
N ALA A 49 -8.46 2.43 7.97
CA ALA A 49 -8.23 1.71 6.73
C ALA A 49 -7.23 2.40 5.79
N ASP A 50 -6.94 3.68 5.99
CA ASP A 50 -5.85 4.42 5.34
C ASP A 50 -4.46 3.81 5.63
N ARG A 51 -4.31 3.10 6.77
CA ARG A 51 -3.10 2.36 7.17
C ARG A 51 -2.75 1.22 6.22
N SER A 52 -3.65 0.88 5.29
CA SER A 52 -3.37 0.01 4.15
C SER A 52 -2.24 0.51 3.23
N VAL A 53 -1.98 1.82 3.17
CA VAL A 53 -0.86 2.36 2.39
C VAL A 53 0.50 2.10 3.09
N PRO A 54 0.68 2.41 4.39
CA PRO A 54 1.81 1.94 5.18
C PRO A 54 2.14 0.44 5.05
N LEU A 55 1.12 -0.40 4.97
CA LEU A 55 1.27 -1.83 4.70
C LEU A 55 2.00 -2.10 3.37
N PHE A 56 1.60 -1.44 2.27
CA PHE A 56 2.32 -1.53 0.99
C PHE A 56 3.77 -1.07 1.11
N PHE A 57 4.06 0.03 1.81
CA PHE A 57 5.43 0.51 1.99
C PHE A 57 6.32 -0.46 2.77
N ALA A 58 5.76 -1.14 3.78
CA ALA A 58 6.46 -2.21 4.48
C ALA A 58 6.72 -3.43 3.58
N ILE A 59 5.77 -3.81 2.70
CA ILE A 59 6.00 -4.85 1.68
C ILE A 59 7.14 -4.44 0.74
N SER A 60 7.17 -3.18 0.28
CA SER A 60 8.24 -2.68 -0.58
C SER A 60 9.60 -2.73 0.12
N GLY A 61 9.69 -2.30 1.38
CA GLY A 61 10.92 -2.42 2.19
C GLY A 61 11.40 -3.86 2.32
N PHE A 62 10.48 -4.79 2.61
CA PHE A 62 10.78 -6.21 2.72
C PHE A 62 11.29 -6.80 1.39
N ILE A 63 10.52 -6.66 0.31
CA ILE A 63 10.85 -7.23 -1.01
C ILE A 63 12.15 -6.67 -1.56
N LEU A 64 12.38 -5.36 -1.43
CA LEU A 64 13.62 -4.75 -1.90
C LEU A 64 14.83 -5.19 -1.08
N CYS A 65 14.66 -5.42 0.22
CA CYS A 65 15.73 -5.86 1.12
C CYS A 65 16.18 -7.30 0.81
N LEU A 66 15.25 -8.21 0.44
CA LEU A 66 15.53 -9.65 0.32
C LEU A 66 16.77 -10.02 -0.53
N PRO A 67 16.95 -9.54 -1.78
CA PRO A 67 18.14 -9.87 -2.57
C PRO A 67 19.45 -9.40 -1.91
N PHE A 68 19.44 -8.20 -1.32
CA PHE A 68 20.61 -7.63 -0.66
C PHE A 68 20.91 -8.33 0.67
N ALA A 69 19.88 -8.71 1.43
CA ALA A 69 20.04 -9.49 2.64
C ALA A 69 20.59 -10.89 2.34
N ASN A 70 20.10 -11.57 1.29
CA ASN A 70 20.69 -12.85 0.87
C ASN A 70 22.15 -12.70 0.41
N HIS A 71 22.50 -11.62 -0.28
CA HIS A 71 23.88 -11.33 -0.64
C HIS A 71 24.77 -11.09 0.60
N TYR A 72 24.44 -10.08 1.41
CA TYR A 72 25.31 -9.64 2.51
C TYR A 72 25.31 -10.58 3.73
N LEU A 73 24.20 -11.26 4.01
CA LEU A 73 24.06 -12.09 5.21
C LEU A 73 24.28 -13.58 4.96
N LYS A 74 24.09 -14.06 3.73
CA LYS A 74 24.25 -15.48 3.36
C LYS A 74 25.35 -15.74 2.31
N GLY A 75 26.10 -14.72 1.91
CA GLY A 75 27.13 -14.86 0.88
C GLY A 75 26.56 -15.16 -0.51
N GLY A 76 25.29 -14.79 -0.77
CA GLY A 76 24.68 -14.94 -2.08
C GLY A 76 25.34 -14.07 -3.16
N ARG A 77 24.88 -14.19 -4.41
CA ARG A 77 25.45 -13.42 -5.54
C ARG A 77 25.30 -11.91 -5.33
N PRO A 78 26.32 -11.10 -5.69
CA PRO A 78 26.23 -9.64 -5.62
C PRO A 78 25.12 -9.10 -6.51
N ILE A 79 24.50 -8.01 -6.06
CA ILE A 79 23.44 -7.34 -6.80
C ILE A 79 24.05 -6.25 -7.69
N GLU A 80 23.91 -6.42 -9.00
CA GLU A 80 24.27 -5.38 -9.96
C GLU A 80 23.22 -4.28 -9.99
N LEU A 81 23.63 -3.03 -9.69
CA LEU A 81 22.71 -1.90 -9.63
C LEU A 81 22.02 -1.62 -10.97
N LYS A 82 22.75 -1.74 -12.09
CA LYS A 82 22.17 -1.60 -13.43
C LYS A 82 21.03 -2.60 -13.63
N SER A 83 21.28 -3.86 -13.30
CA SER A 83 20.28 -4.92 -13.39
C SER A 83 19.09 -4.65 -12.45
N TYR A 84 19.34 -4.18 -11.23
CA TYR A 84 18.29 -3.80 -10.29
C TYR A 84 17.35 -2.71 -10.85
N TYR A 85 17.90 -1.61 -11.35
CA TYR A 85 17.09 -0.49 -11.86
C TYR A 85 16.36 -0.85 -13.15
N VAL A 86 17.05 -1.48 -14.12
CA VAL A 86 16.43 -1.88 -15.39
C VAL A 86 15.21 -2.75 -15.15
N ARG A 87 15.31 -3.74 -14.26
CA ARG A 87 14.20 -4.66 -14.00
C ARG A 87 12.99 -3.98 -13.34
N ARG A 88 13.19 -2.88 -12.63
CA ARG A 88 12.11 -2.08 -12.02
C ARG A 88 11.44 -1.20 -13.05
N VAL A 89 12.25 -0.48 -13.82
CA VAL A 89 11.81 0.37 -14.93
C VAL A 89 10.99 -0.44 -15.93
N THR A 90 11.55 -1.55 -16.44
CA THR A 90 10.88 -2.35 -17.48
C THR A 90 9.58 -2.98 -17.01
N ARG A 91 9.43 -3.25 -15.70
CA ARG A 91 8.22 -3.86 -15.15
C ARG A 91 7.14 -2.84 -14.82
N LEU A 92 7.51 -1.68 -14.28
CA LEU A 92 6.55 -0.75 -13.65
C LEU A 92 6.22 0.44 -14.55
N GLU A 93 7.19 0.98 -15.29
CA GLU A 93 6.95 2.21 -16.08
C GLU A 93 6.01 2.01 -17.27
N PRO A 94 6.13 0.94 -18.10
CA PRO A 94 5.23 0.78 -19.23
C PRO A 94 3.73 0.72 -18.83
N PRO A 95 3.29 -0.13 -17.88
CA PRO A 95 1.88 -0.11 -17.47
C PRO A 95 1.48 1.22 -16.81
N TYR A 96 2.38 1.86 -16.05
CA TYR A 96 2.12 3.18 -15.47
C TYR A 96 1.81 4.24 -16.54
N PHE A 97 2.69 4.41 -17.52
CA PHE A 97 2.53 5.44 -18.56
C PHE A 97 1.28 5.21 -19.40
N ILE A 98 0.99 3.96 -19.75
CA ILE A 98 -0.20 3.60 -20.50
C ILE A 98 -1.46 3.95 -19.69
N VAL A 99 -1.53 3.55 -18.42
CA VAL A 99 -2.70 3.82 -17.57
C VAL A 99 -2.86 5.33 -17.32
N MET A 100 -1.79 6.05 -16.99
CA MET A 100 -1.82 7.49 -16.80
C MET A 100 -2.30 8.23 -18.04
N THR A 101 -1.85 7.83 -19.23
CA THR A 101 -2.29 8.41 -20.50
C THR A 101 -3.76 8.11 -20.78
N ILE A 102 -4.22 6.88 -20.53
CA ILE A 102 -5.63 6.50 -20.70
C ILE A 102 -6.52 7.31 -19.76
N ILE A 103 -6.15 7.44 -18.49
CA ILE A 103 -6.93 8.20 -17.52
C ILE A 103 -6.94 9.69 -17.88
N PHE A 104 -5.80 10.25 -18.31
CA PHE A 104 -5.70 11.61 -18.81
C PHE A 104 -6.68 11.87 -19.97
N LEU A 105 -6.66 11.03 -20.99
CA LEU A 105 -7.56 11.15 -22.14
C LEU A 105 -9.03 11.00 -21.74
N ALA A 106 -9.33 10.05 -20.84
CA ALA A 106 -10.68 9.84 -20.34
C ALA A 106 -11.20 11.06 -19.57
N GLN A 107 -10.38 11.69 -18.74
CA GLN A 107 -10.79 12.89 -17.99
C GLN A 107 -11.06 14.09 -18.91
N LEU A 108 -10.27 14.26 -19.98
CA LEU A 108 -10.52 15.30 -21.00
C LEU A 108 -11.82 15.02 -21.77
N ALA A 109 -12.03 13.78 -22.21
CA ALA A 109 -13.22 13.39 -22.97
C ALA A 109 -14.51 13.51 -22.13
N LEU A 110 -14.41 13.31 -20.83
CA LEU A 110 -15.52 13.48 -19.88
C LEU A 110 -15.66 14.91 -19.35
N HIS A 111 -14.85 15.86 -19.84
CA HIS A 111 -14.84 17.26 -19.42
C HIS A 111 -14.70 17.45 -17.89
N VAL A 112 -13.94 16.57 -17.23
CA VAL A 112 -13.67 16.67 -15.78
C VAL A 112 -12.70 17.82 -15.51
N TYR A 113 -11.68 17.95 -16.35
CA TYR A 113 -10.70 19.05 -16.33
C TYR A 113 -10.42 19.52 -17.76
N ASP A 114 -9.96 20.75 -17.90
CA ASP A 114 -9.41 21.24 -19.16
C ASP A 114 -7.95 20.79 -19.36
N PHE A 115 -7.49 20.87 -20.61
CA PHE A 115 -6.13 20.47 -20.99
C PHE A 115 -5.04 21.30 -20.26
N LYS A 116 -5.25 22.60 -20.05
CA LYS A 116 -4.25 23.49 -19.45
C LYS A 116 -4.02 23.15 -17.97
N THR A 117 -5.05 22.68 -17.27
CA THR A 117 -4.94 22.19 -15.90
C THR A 117 -4.38 20.77 -15.83
N LEU A 118 -4.87 19.86 -16.67
CA LEU A 118 -4.57 18.44 -16.53
C LEU A 118 -3.21 18.03 -17.13
N PHE A 119 -2.78 18.68 -18.21
CA PHE A 119 -1.54 18.33 -18.90
C PHE A 119 -0.27 18.56 -18.04
N PRO A 120 -0.11 19.67 -17.30
CA PRO A 120 1.01 19.83 -16.38
C PRO A 120 1.01 18.79 -15.26
N SER A 121 -0.17 18.39 -14.78
CA SER A 121 -0.31 17.32 -13.79
C SER A 121 0.18 15.98 -14.36
N LEU A 122 -0.21 15.63 -15.59
CA LEU A 122 0.30 14.44 -16.27
C LEU A 122 1.83 14.47 -16.38
N LEU A 123 2.41 15.57 -16.88
CA LEU A 123 3.86 15.67 -17.06
C LEU A 123 4.62 15.46 -15.74
N ALA A 124 4.18 16.11 -14.67
CA ALA A 124 4.81 15.96 -13.36
C ALA A 124 4.67 14.53 -12.81
N SER A 125 3.54 13.87 -13.05
CA SER A 125 3.35 12.47 -12.62
C SER A 125 4.13 11.46 -13.45
N LEU A 126 4.35 11.71 -14.75
CA LEU A 126 5.19 10.84 -15.59
C LEU A 126 6.66 10.83 -15.16
N ILE A 127 7.12 11.90 -14.51
CA ILE A 127 8.46 11.98 -13.89
C ILE A 127 8.41 11.80 -12.36
N TYR A 128 7.30 11.28 -11.81
CA TYR A 128 7.13 10.97 -10.39
C TYR A 128 7.42 12.14 -9.44
N SER A 129 7.09 13.37 -9.84
CA SER A 129 7.44 14.59 -9.13
C SER A 129 6.24 15.51 -8.86
N HIS A 130 5.00 15.05 -9.02
CA HIS A 130 3.82 15.89 -8.81
C HIS A 130 3.71 16.39 -7.37
N ASN A 131 3.93 15.51 -6.38
CA ASN A 131 3.89 15.92 -4.97
C ASN A 131 4.98 16.94 -4.65
N LEU A 132 6.16 16.80 -5.26
CA LEU A 132 7.27 17.72 -5.07
C LEU A 132 7.01 19.09 -5.73
N ILE A 133 6.44 19.11 -6.94
CA ILE A 133 6.25 20.34 -7.71
C ILE A 133 5.01 21.12 -7.23
N TYR A 134 3.91 20.43 -6.97
CA TYR A 134 2.61 21.05 -6.70
C TYR A 134 2.17 20.95 -5.23
N HIS A 135 2.91 20.24 -4.38
CA HIS A 135 2.58 20.00 -2.98
C HIS A 135 1.16 19.44 -2.76
N THR A 136 0.68 18.67 -3.75
CA THR A 136 -0.64 18.04 -3.75
C THR A 136 -0.60 16.75 -4.56
N THR A 137 -1.60 15.90 -4.36
CA THR A 137 -1.74 14.63 -5.06
C THR A 137 -2.02 14.85 -6.55
N PRO A 138 -1.57 13.94 -7.44
CA PRO A 138 -1.85 14.01 -8.87
C PRO A 138 -3.34 14.14 -9.23
N LEU A 139 -3.66 15.01 -10.19
CA LEU A 139 -5.03 15.20 -10.68
C LEU A 139 -5.47 14.06 -11.62
N VAL A 140 -4.54 13.53 -12.41
CA VAL A 140 -4.81 12.40 -13.31
C VAL A 140 -5.34 11.20 -12.52
N THR A 141 -4.68 10.84 -11.42
CA THR A 141 -5.24 9.87 -10.48
C THR A 141 -4.64 10.10 -9.10
N VAL A 142 -5.49 10.34 -8.10
CA VAL A 142 -5.05 10.68 -6.75
C VAL A 142 -4.07 9.64 -6.22
N VAL A 143 -4.30 8.35 -6.48
CA VAL A 143 -3.52 7.23 -5.93
C VAL A 143 -2.10 7.15 -6.48
N ALA A 144 -1.76 7.86 -7.56
CA ALA A 144 -0.40 7.86 -8.12
C ALA A 144 0.65 8.47 -7.17
N TRP A 145 0.24 9.24 -6.16
CA TRP A 145 1.18 9.80 -5.17
C TRP A 145 2.02 8.71 -4.48
N THR A 146 1.46 7.53 -4.24
CA THR A 146 2.20 6.43 -3.58
C THR A 146 3.30 5.87 -4.47
N LEU A 147 3.10 5.85 -5.79
CA LEU A 147 4.11 5.42 -6.75
C LEU A 147 5.26 6.42 -6.84
N GLU A 148 4.99 7.72 -6.68
CA GLU A 148 6.05 8.72 -6.59
C GLU A 148 6.95 8.48 -5.37
N VAL A 149 6.36 8.13 -4.22
CA VAL A 149 7.10 7.73 -3.03
C VAL A 149 7.84 6.41 -3.26
N GLU A 150 7.24 5.47 -4.00
CA GLU A 150 7.85 4.16 -4.28
C GLU A 150 9.10 4.27 -5.17
N ILE A 151 9.09 5.13 -6.19
CA ILE A 151 10.29 5.42 -6.99
C ILE A 151 11.40 6.01 -6.11
N GLN A 152 11.08 6.88 -5.15
CA GLN A 152 12.06 7.40 -4.19
C GLN A 152 12.68 6.25 -3.38
N TYR A 153 11.88 5.27 -2.92
CA TYR A 153 12.42 4.07 -2.28
C TYR A 153 13.38 3.31 -3.20
N TYR A 154 13.04 3.11 -4.48
CA TYR A 154 13.90 2.38 -5.41
C TYR A 154 15.24 3.08 -5.63
N ILE A 155 15.25 4.41 -5.68
CA ILE A 155 16.46 5.20 -5.83
C ILE A 155 17.36 5.02 -4.60
N VAL A 156 16.81 5.16 -3.38
CA VAL A 156 17.63 5.15 -2.15
C VAL A 156 17.98 3.75 -1.65
N ALA A 157 17.18 2.74 -1.96
CA ALA A 157 17.27 1.39 -1.39
C ALA A 157 18.67 0.76 -1.49
N PRO A 158 19.36 0.77 -2.65
CA PRO A 158 20.68 0.12 -2.75
C PRO A 158 21.75 0.77 -1.86
N PHE A 159 21.62 2.07 -1.56
CA PHE A 159 22.52 2.77 -0.65
C PHE A 159 22.19 2.45 0.80
N MET A 160 20.90 2.44 1.15
CA MET A 160 20.43 2.09 2.50
C MET A 160 20.83 0.67 2.90
N PHE A 161 20.74 -0.30 1.99
CA PHE A 161 21.03 -1.71 2.29
C PHE A 161 22.51 -2.01 2.57
N ARG A 162 23.42 -1.05 2.38
CA ARG A 162 24.81 -1.18 2.84
C ARG A 162 24.90 -1.36 4.36
N ILE A 163 23.89 -0.91 5.10
CA ILE A 163 23.76 -1.13 6.55
C ILE A 163 23.76 -2.62 6.92
N LEU A 164 23.37 -3.51 6.00
CA LEU A 164 23.35 -4.96 6.23
C LEU A 164 24.75 -5.56 6.39
N LYS A 165 25.81 -4.83 6.02
CA LYS A 165 27.21 -5.22 6.25
C LYS A 165 27.63 -5.09 7.72
N LEU A 166 26.88 -4.32 8.52
CA LEU A 166 27.18 -4.13 9.94
C LEU A 166 26.77 -5.37 10.76
N SER A 167 27.29 -5.44 11.98
CA SER A 167 26.87 -6.46 12.95
C SER A 167 25.36 -6.44 13.16
N ALA A 168 24.79 -7.59 13.54
CA ALA A 168 23.34 -7.74 13.70
C ALA A 168 22.77 -6.73 14.70
N LEU A 169 23.45 -6.54 15.83
CA LEU A 169 23.03 -5.56 16.82
C LEU A 169 23.08 -4.13 16.24
N ALA A 170 24.19 -3.74 15.60
CA ALA A 170 24.35 -2.39 15.07
C ALA A 170 23.28 -2.05 14.02
N ARG A 171 23.11 -2.89 12.99
CA ARG A 171 22.14 -2.58 11.92
C ARG A 171 20.70 -2.56 12.42
N ARG A 172 20.32 -3.47 13.33
CA ARG A 172 18.96 -3.53 13.88
C ARG A 172 18.68 -2.33 14.77
N SER A 173 19.62 -1.96 15.64
CA SER A 173 19.50 -0.77 16.47
C SER A 173 19.41 0.49 15.62
N ILE A 174 20.26 0.65 14.61
CA ILE A 174 20.20 1.82 13.72
C ILE A 174 18.85 1.90 12.99
N ILE A 175 18.34 0.79 12.44
CA ILE A 175 17.03 0.77 11.78
C ILE A 175 15.90 1.12 12.76
N ALA A 176 15.90 0.53 13.96
CA ALA A 176 14.89 0.79 14.98
C ALA A 176 14.92 2.24 15.48
N PHE A 177 16.11 2.78 15.77
CA PHE A 177 16.28 4.19 16.15
C PHE A 177 15.92 5.12 15.00
N ALA A 178 16.19 4.77 13.74
CA ALA A 178 15.77 5.57 12.60
C ALA A 178 14.23 5.60 12.46
N ILE A 179 13.54 4.47 12.64
CA ILE A 179 12.06 4.42 12.66
C ILE A 179 11.51 5.39 13.70
N VAL A 180 11.99 5.29 14.95
CA VAL A 180 11.55 6.15 16.06
C VAL A 180 11.91 7.62 15.78
N GLY A 181 13.15 7.87 15.35
CA GLY A 181 13.67 9.20 15.06
C GLY A 181 12.90 9.91 13.95
N PHE A 182 12.57 9.22 12.86
CA PHE A 182 11.78 9.80 11.77
C PHE A 182 10.35 10.10 12.20
N VAL A 183 9.70 9.22 12.97
CA VAL A 183 8.36 9.50 13.52
C VAL A 183 8.39 10.74 14.41
N ILE A 184 9.37 10.88 15.29
CA ILE A 184 9.52 12.08 16.13
C ILE A 184 9.77 13.31 15.26
N LEU A 185 10.71 13.22 14.32
CA LEU A 185 11.11 14.32 13.46
C LEU A 185 9.93 14.83 12.62
N GLN A 186 9.10 13.94 12.05
CA GLN A 186 7.90 14.31 11.28
C GLN A 186 6.82 15.00 12.12
N ASN A 187 6.73 14.69 13.41
CA ASN A 187 5.76 15.36 14.29
C ASN A 187 6.25 16.74 14.75
N VAL A 188 7.57 16.96 14.80
CA VAL A 188 8.17 18.28 15.09
C VAL A 188 8.25 19.14 13.82
N PHE A 189 8.62 18.53 12.70
CA PHE A 189 8.76 19.15 11.38
C PHE A 189 7.86 18.42 10.38
N PRO A 190 6.57 18.80 10.30
CA PRO A 190 5.63 18.18 9.39
C PRO A 190 6.15 18.17 7.94
N PRO A 191 6.03 17.05 7.21
CA PRO A 191 6.39 16.99 5.81
C PRO A 191 5.54 17.99 5.00
N PRO A 192 6.16 18.82 4.14
CA PRO A 192 5.42 19.81 3.34
C PRO A 192 4.57 19.16 2.24
N PHE A 193 4.90 17.93 1.85
CA PHE A 193 4.18 17.14 0.84
C PHE A 193 4.45 15.64 1.04
N LEU A 194 3.67 14.79 0.36
CA LEU A 194 3.81 13.34 0.39
C LEU A 194 5.12 12.92 -0.29
N SER A 195 6.02 12.33 0.49
CA SER A 195 7.37 11.98 0.05
C SER A 195 7.92 10.82 0.86
N ILE A 196 9.12 10.38 0.49
CA ILE A 196 9.88 9.43 1.30
C ILE A 196 10.01 9.89 2.76
N TYR A 197 10.21 11.20 2.99
CA TYR A 197 10.33 11.75 4.34
C TYR A 197 9.08 11.50 5.17
N ALA A 198 7.87 11.55 4.59
CA ALA A 198 6.62 11.31 5.30
C ALA A 198 6.39 9.84 5.70
N HIS A 199 7.04 8.90 5.00
CA HIS A 199 6.68 7.47 5.09
C HIS A 199 7.85 6.50 5.29
N ILE A 200 9.09 6.99 5.39
CA ILE A 200 10.30 6.17 5.49
C ILE A 200 10.27 5.13 6.62
N GLN A 201 9.63 5.43 7.75
CA GLN A 201 9.46 4.54 8.89
C GLN A 201 8.76 3.21 8.54
N HIS A 202 7.80 3.25 7.62
CA HIS A 202 7.08 2.06 7.16
C HIS A 202 7.92 1.22 6.20
N PHE A 203 8.72 1.88 5.35
CA PHE A 203 9.70 1.20 4.52
C PHE A 203 10.80 0.52 5.38
N LEU A 204 11.31 1.22 6.38
CA LEU A 204 12.35 0.74 7.30
C LEU A 204 11.92 -0.49 8.10
N ILE A 205 10.67 -0.56 8.58
CA ILE A 205 10.19 -1.79 9.23
C ILE A 205 10.20 -2.97 8.24
N GLY A 206 9.86 -2.73 6.97
CA GLY A 206 10.02 -3.71 5.90
C GLY A 206 11.45 -4.27 5.81
N ILE A 207 12.46 -3.39 5.86
CA ILE A 207 13.87 -3.78 5.87
C ILE A 207 14.19 -4.65 7.09
N LEU A 208 13.70 -4.27 8.28
CA LEU A 208 13.92 -5.01 9.53
C LEU A 208 13.30 -6.42 9.47
N ILE A 209 12.08 -6.55 8.94
CA ILE A 209 11.44 -7.84 8.67
C ILE A 209 12.31 -8.66 7.71
N GLY A 210 12.86 -8.04 6.67
CA GLY A 210 13.74 -8.69 5.68
C GLY A 210 15.00 -9.28 6.32
N ASP A 211 15.66 -8.51 7.18
CA ASP A 211 16.80 -8.98 7.96
C ASP A 211 16.44 -10.16 8.87
N PHE A 212 15.33 -10.06 9.60
CA PHE A 212 14.89 -11.09 10.55
C PHE A 212 14.50 -12.37 9.83
N TYR A 213 13.84 -12.25 8.68
CA TYR A 213 13.43 -13.36 7.85
C TYR A 213 14.64 -14.12 7.28
N VAL A 214 15.60 -13.40 6.70
CA VAL A 214 16.81 -14.02 6.11
C VAL A 214 17.70 -14.61 7.19
N SER A 215 17.88 -13.91 8.32
CA SER A 215 18.72 -14.35 9.44
C SER A 215 18.06 -15.44 10.31
N GLY A 216 16.76 -15.71 10.13
CA GLY A 216 16.03 -16.71 10.92
C GLY A 216 15.77 -16.34 12.38
N VAL A 217 15.80 -15.05 12.72
CA VAL A 217 15.70 -14.58 14.11
C VAL A 217 14.34 -14.89 14.72
N ALA A 218 14.30 -15.56 15.87
CA ALA A 218 13.06 -15.90 16.58
C ALA A 218 12.05 -16.70 15.74
N LYS A 219 12.49 -17.35 14.64
CA LYS A 219 11.62 -18.10 13.75
C LYS A 219 10.78 -19.14 14.50
N ASP A 220 11.40 -19.88 15.41
CA ASP A 220 10.71 -20.94 16.16
C ASP A 220 9.72 -20.39 17.19
N PHE A 221 9.97 -19.20 17.72
CA PHE A 221 9.01 -18.49 18.57
C PHE A 221 7.76 -18.09 17.76
N PHE A 222 7.94 -17.52 16.57
CA PHE A 222 6.83 -17.09 15.72
C PHE A 222 6.03 -18.24 15.07
N LYS A 223 6.57 -19.46 15.04
CA LYS A 223 5.85 -20.67 14.59
C LYS A 223 4.76 -21.13 15.56
N GLN A 224 4.82 -20.73 16.84
CA GLN A 224 3.89 -21.22 17.86
C GLN A 224 2.43 -20.85 17.52
N LYS A 225 1.47 -21.77 17.73
CA LYS A 225 0.08 -21.59 17.30
C LYS A 225 -0.57 -20.32 17.87
N TRP A 226 -0.28 -19.97 19.13
CA TRP A 226 -0.82 -18.78 19.78
C TRP A 226 -0.34 -17.46 19.15
N MET A 227 0.72 -17.46 18.35
CA MET A 227 1.15 -16.29 17.58
C MET A 227 0.13 -15.85 16.53
N ALA A 228 -0.81 -16.73 16.14
CA ALA A 228 -1.96 -16.32 15.33
C ALA A 228 -2.83 -15.29 16.07
N LEU A 229 -3.00 -15.42 17.40
CA LEU A 229 -3.72 -14.46 18.22
C LEU A 229 -2.95 -13.14 18.33
N VAL A 230 -1.61 -13.19 18.42
CA VAL A 230 -0.78 -11.99 18.39
C VAL A 230 -0.88 -11.27 17.05
N GLY A 231 -0.87 -12.01 15.94
CA GLY A 231 -1.09 -11.44 14.60
C GLY A 231 -2.46 -10.78 14.48
N LEU A 232 -3.52 -11.45 14.97
CA LEU A 232 -4.87 -10.88 14.99
C LEU A 232 -4.95 -9.64 15.89
N ALA A 233 -4.36 -9.68 17.09
CA ALA A 233 -4.32 -8.55 18.00
C ALA A 233 -3.55 -7.37 17.39
N ALA A 234 -2.38 -7.60 16.78
CA ALA A 234 -1.61 -6.58 16.08
C ALA A 234 -2.42 -5.97 14.92
N PHE A 235 -3.15 -6.79 14.16
CA PHE A 235 -4.07 -6.31 13.14
C PHE A 235 -5.17 -5.42 13.74
N LEU A 236 -5.92 -5.91 14.72
CA LEU A 236 -7.00 -5.14 15.33
C LEU A 236 -6.48 -3.84 15.96
N VAL A 237 -5.42 -3.88 16.76
CA VAL A 237 -4.84 -2.67 17.37
C VAL A 237 -4.40 -1.69 16.28
N MET A 238 -3.74 -2.16 15.20
CA MET A 238 -3.30 -1.25 14.15
C MET A 238 -4.47 -0.58 13.43
N PHE A 239 -5.69 -1.13 13.40
CA PHE A 239 -6.83 -0.50 12.69
C PHE A 239 -7.79 0.24 13.64
N PHE A 240 -7.83 -0.13 14.93
CA PHE A 240 -8.71 0.48 15.92
C PHE A 240 -8.04 1.53 16.81
N MET A 241 -6.70 1.59 16.87
CA MET A 241 -6.04 2.63 17.67
C MET A 241 -6.34 4.03 17.12
N PRO A 242 -6.56 5.04 17.96
CA PRO A 242 -6.81 6.40 17.52
C PRO A 242 -5.56 7.00 16.90
N MET A 243 -5.72 7.62 15.74
CA MET A 243 -4.65 8.38 15.09
C MET A 243 -5.30 9.39 14.15
N THR A 244 -5.09 10.67 14.41
CA THR A 244 -5.51 11.74 13.52
C THR A 244 -4.50 11.90 12.38
N HIS A 245 -4.94 12.50 11.28
CA HIS A 245 -4.04 12.92 10.19
C HIS A 245 -3.26 14.21 10.51
N THR A 246 -3.34 14.72 11.75
CA THR A 246 -2.64 15.93 12.15
C THR A 246 -1.26 15.60 12.67
N TYR A 247 -0.26 16.41 12.34
CA TYR A 247 1.07 16.31 12.92
C TYR A 247 1.07 16.96 14.31
N GLY A 248 1.72 16.32 15.28
CA GLY A 248 1.76 16.79 16.67
C GLY A 248 1.78 15.65 17.69
N ALA A 249 1.94 16.03 18.95
CA ALA A 249 2.17 15.09 20.06
C ALA A 249 0.96 14.22 20.42
N GLN A 250 -0.26 14.62 20.05
CA GLN A 250 -1.51 13.97 20.49
C GLN A 250 -1.55 12.47 20.16
N ASP A 251 -1.03 12.08 18.99
CA ASP A 251 -1.04 10.69 18.52
C ASP A 251 0.36 10.07 18.42
N ILE A 252 1.37 10.64 19.09
CA ILE A 252 2.76 10.20 18.93
C ILE A 252 2.94 8.72 19.30
N VAL A 253 2.21 8.25 20.31
CA VAL A 253 2.24 6.85 20.75
C VAL A 253 1.73 5.92 19.64
N SER A 254 0.58 6.22 19.04
CA SER A 254 0.01 5.42 17.94
C SER A 254 0.91 5.46 16.69
N LYS A 255 1.46 6.63 16.37
CA LYS A 255 2.39 6.81 15.24
C LYS A 255 3.70 6.04 15.44
N LEU A 256 4.21 5.98 16.67
CA LEU A 256 5.39 5.17 17.02
C LEU A 256 5.06 3.67 17.01
N ALA A 257 3.88 3.28 17.49
CA ALA A 257 3.47 1.88 17.53
C ALA A 257 3.20 1.30 16.12
N LEU A 258 2.66 2.10 15.20
CA LEU A 258 2.20 1.63 13.89
C LEU A 258 3.24 0.83 13.09
N PRO A 259 4.47 1.33 12.85
CA PRO A 259 5.47 0.54 12.11
C PRO A 259 5.77 -0.80 12.80
N PHE A 260 5.89 -0.84 14.13
CA PHE A 260 6.20 -2.08 14.85
C PHE A 260 5.03 -3.06 14.86
N LEU A 261 3.79 -2.59 14.92
CA LEU A 261 2.59 -3.44 14.77
C LEU A 261 2.54 -4.08 13.38
N ILE A 262 2.84 -3.31 12.32
CA ILE A 262 3.00 -3.84 10.96
C ILE A 262 4.12 -4.89 10.93
N GLY A 263 5.25 -4.60 11.57
CA GLY A 263 6.39 -5.50 11.76
C GLY A 263 6.00 -6.86 12.33
N ILE A 264 5.34 -6.84 13.48
CA ILE A 264 4.86 -8.03 14.17
C ILE A 264 3.86 -8.80 13.30
N PHE A 265 2.87 -8.10 12.75
CA PHE A 265 1.82 -8.70 11.92
C PHE A 265 2.42 -9.45 10.71
N TYR A 266 3.31 -8.80 9.96
CA TYR A 266 3.94 -9.40 8.79
C TYR A 266 4.91 -10.53 9.15
N TYR A 267 5.66 -10.40 10.25
CA TYR A 267 6.55 -11.48 10.68
C TYR A 267 5.78 -12.72 11.15
N VAL A 268 4.58 -12.53 11.74
CA VAL A 268 3.63 -13.62 12.02
C VAL A 268 3.16 -14.28 10.72
N ILE A 269 2.70 -13.53 9.71
CA ILE A 269 2.26 -14.09 8.43
C ILE A 269 3.36 -14.95 7.79
N LEU A 270 4.62 -14.50 7.84
CA LEU A 270 5.76 -15.20 7.22
C LEU A 270 6.15 -16.51 7.93
N ASN A 271 5.86 -16.66 9.23
CA ASN A 271 6.41 -17.75 10.04
C ASN A 271 5.37 -18.65 10.72
N ASN A 272 4.15 -18.17 10.92
CA ASN A 272 3.06 -18.94 11.53
C ASN A 272 2.24 -19.67 10.45
N GLU A 273 2.14 -21.00 10.54
CA GLU A 273 1.49 -21.81 9.49
C GLU A 273 -0.01 -21.54 9.35
N ILE A 274 -0.72 -21.24 10.44
CA ILE A 274 -2.16 -20.94 10.39
C ILE A 274 -2.37 -19.64 9.61
N VAL A 275 -1.69 -18.58 10.01
CA VAL A 275 -1.84 -17.28 9.36
C VAL A 275 -1.33 -17.34 7.92
N LYS A 276 -0.17 -17.95 7.68
CA LYS A 276 0.38 -18.16 6.33
C LYS A 276 -0.60 -18.89 5.41
N SER A 277 -1.33 -19.89 5.91
CA SER A 277 -2.31 -20.64 5.11
C SER A 277 -3.45 -19.76 4.61
N VAL A 278 -3.91 -18.79 5.42
CA VAL A 278 -4.96 -17.83 5.05
C VAL A 278 -4.46 -16.90 3.94
N PHE A 279 -3.25 -16.36 4.10
CA PHE A 279 -2.66 -15.43 3.12
C PHE A 279 -2.16 -16.13 1.85
N SER A 280 -2.02 -17.45 1.88
CA SER A 280 -1.61 -18.27 0.73
C SER A 280 -2.79 -19.02 0.08
N PHE A 281 -4.03 -18.74 0.52
CA PHE A 281 -5.21 -19.42 -0.01
C PHE A 281 -5.39 -19.14 -1.50
N LYS A 282 -5.59 -20.20 -2.31
CA LYS A 282 -5.51 -20.21 -3.79
C LYS A 282 -5.84 -18.92 -4.56
N PHE A 283 -6.91 -18.21 -4.24
CA PHE A 283 -7.34 -17.01 -4.98
C PHE A 283 -6.69 -15.71 -4.49
N VAL A 284 -6.26 -15.68 -3.23
CA VAL A 284 -5.69 -14.50 -2.58
C VAL A 284 -4.38 -14.07 -3.25
N PRO A 285 -3.39 -14.95 -3.49
CA PRO A 285 -2.19 -14.60 -4.24
C PRO A 285 -2.44 -14.24 -5.71
N ILE A 286 -3.50 -14.77 -6.34
CA ILE A 286 -3.80 -14.46 -7.75
C ILE A 286 -4.19 -12.99 -7.89
N ILE A 287 -5.10 -12.52 -7.04
CA ILE A 287 -5.50 -11.11 -7.01
C ILE A 287 -4.33 -10.25 -6.53
N GLY A 288 -3.61 -10.71 -5.50
CA GLY A 288 -2.40 -10.07 -4.99
C GLY A 288 -1.29 -9.89 -6.03
N GLY A 289 -1.13 -10.84 -6.96
CA GLY A 289 -0.17 -10.77 -8.06
C GLY A 289 -0.51 -9.70 -9.10
N MET A 290 -1.79 -9.35 -9.23
CA MET A 290 -2.29 -8.27 -10.10
C MET A 290 -2.42 -6.93 -9.37
N CYS A 291 -1.88 -6.82 -8.14
CA CYS A 291 -2.17 -5.69 -7.27
C CYS A 291 -1.79 -4.34 -7.88
N TYR A 292 -0.75 -4.29 -8.72
CA TYR A 292 -0.26 -3.06 -9.31
C TYR A 292 -1.29 -2.46 -10.27
N THR A 293 -1.76 -3.24 -11.26
CA THR A 293 -2.83 -2.82 -12.16
C THR A 293 -4.12 -2.47 -11.41
N ILE A 294 -4.54 -3.31 -10.45
CA ILE A 294 -5.76 -3.03 -9.68
C ILE A 294 -5.61 -1.71 -8.89
N TYR A 295 -4.46 -1.50 -8.26
CA TYR A 295 -4.17 -0.28 -7.52
C TYR A 295 -4.18 0.97 -8.42
N LEU A 296 -3.68 0.88 -9.64
CA LEU A 296 -3.72 2.02 -10.57
C LEU A 296 -5.14 2.38 -11.04
N LEU A 297 -5.98 1.37 -11.26
CA LEU A 297 -7.28 1.56 -11.92
C LEU A 297 -8.45 1.73 -10.94
N HIS A 298 -8.37 1.21 -9.71
CA HIS A 298 -9.52 1.11 -8.82
C HIS A 298 -10.21 2.47 -8.59
N TYR A 299 -9.46 3.54 -8.33
CA TYR A 299 -10.03 4.86 -8.06
C TYR A 299 -10.80 5.42 -9.28
N THR A 300 -10.21 5.30 -10.47
CA THR A 300 -10.86 5.73 -11.72
C THR A 300 -12.11 4.93 -12.00
N ILE A 301 -12.07 3.61 -11.81
CA ILE A 301 -13.23 2.73 -12.01
C ILE A 301 -14.35 3.09 -11.02
N ILE A 302 -14.02 3.30 -9.73
CA ILE A 302 -14.97 3.76 -8.71
C ILE A 302 -15.62 5.07 -9.17
N SER A 303 -14.85 6.04 -9.65
CA SER A 303 -15.38 7.33 -10.10
C SER A 303 -16.30 7.21 -11.32
N MET A 304 -15.89 6.42 -12.33
CA MET A 304 -16.61 6.27 -13.59
C MET A 304 -17.89 5.45 -13.46
N VAL A 305 -17.85 4.37 -12.70
CA VAL A 305 -18.98 3.42 -12.57
C VAL A 305 -19.86 3.77 -11.37
N GLY A 306 -19.25 4.23 -10.27
CA GLY A 306 -19.95 4.58 -9.04
C GLY A 306 -21.07 5.60 -9.26
N LYS A 307 -20.92 6.54 -10.20
CA LYS A 307 -21.95 7.55 -10.47
C LYS A 307 -23.29 6.94 -10.94
N TYR A 308 -23.24 5.76 -11.55
CA TYR A 308 -24.42 5.02 -12.00
C TYR A 308 -24.98 4.08 -10.91
N THR A 309 -24.11 3.56 -10.03
CA THR A 309 -24.52 2.55 -9.04
C THR A 309 -24.85 3.14 -7.67
N VAL A 310 -24.27 4.28 -7.30
CA VAL A 310 -24.30 4.85 -5.93
C VAL A 310 -25.71 5.09 -5.36
N ASN A 311 -26.69 5.33 -6.23
CA ASN A 311 -28.08 5.58 -5.84
C ASN A 311 -28.99 4.35 -6.03
N ILE A 312 -28.44 3.18 -6.35
CA ILE A 312 -29.20 1.92 -6.37
C ILE A 312 -29.41 1.49 -4.92
N LYS A 313 -30.68 1.50 -4.48
CA LYS A 313 -31.08 1.10 -3.14
C LYS A 313 -31.32 -0.41 -3.07
N PHE A 314 -30.53 -1.12 -2.28
CA PHE A 314 -30.68 -2.55 -2.01
C PHE A 314 -31.53 -2.82 -0.75
N THR A 315 -31.36 -2.02 0.31
CA THR A 315 -32.19 -2.06 1.53
C THR A 315 -32.45 -0.65 2.07
N ASP A 316 -33.19 -0.51 3.17
CA ASP A 316 -33.35 0.76 3.89
C ASP A 316 -32.16 1.14 4.79
N TYR A 317 -31.17 0.26 4.95
CA TYR A 317 -30.07 0.41 5.93
C TYR A 317 -28.74 0.76 5.25
N TYR A 318 -27.95 1.63 5.87
CA TYR A 318 -26.68 2.13 5.32
C TYR A 318 -25.68 1.01 5.01
N LEU A 319 -25.37 0.15 5.99
CA LEU A 319 -24.28 -0.81 5.85
C LEU A 319 -24.53 -1.87 4.76
N PRO A 320 -25.72 -2.49 4.64
CA PRO A 320 -26.00 -3.39 3.53
C PRO A 320 -25.89 -2.73 2.15
N ASN A 321 -26.30 -1.46 2.01
CA ASN A 321 -26.12 -0.73 0.76
C ASN A 321 -24.65 -0.45 0.45
N LEU A 322 -23.85 -0.07 1.45
CA LEU A 322 -22.40 0.09 1.27
C LEU A 322 -21.73 -1.23 0.84
N MET A 323 -22.08 -2.35 1.49
CA MET A 323 -21.54 -3.67 1.14
C MET A 323 -21.98 -4.10 -0.27
N PHE A 324 -23.21 -3.80 -0.66
CA PHE A 324 -23.69 -4.01 -2.03
C PHE A 324 -22.87 -3.23 -3.05
N GLN A 325 -22.60 -1.94 -2.79
CA GLN A 325 -21.70 -1.14 -3.66
C GLN A 325 -20.28 -1.70 -3.70
N PHE A 326 -19.75 -2.15 -2.56
CA PHE A 326 -18.43 -2.77 -2.51
C PHE A 326 -18.36 -4.01 -3.40
N VAL A 327 -19.35 -4.90 -3.35
CA VAL A 327 -19.39 -6.11 -4.17
C VAL A 327 -19.46 -5.78 -5.67
N ILE A 328 -20.34 -4.87 -6.08
CA ILE A 328 -20.48 -4.48 -7.49
C ILE A 328 -19.20 -3.84 -8.01
N LEU A 329 -18.68 -2.84 -7.30
CA LEU A 329 -17.50 -2.11 -7.76
C LEU A 329 -16.26 -3.00 -7.72
N MET A 330 -16.08 -3.82 -6.68
CA MET A 330 -14.96 -4.77 -6.62
C MET A 330 -15.03 -5.77 -7.77
N PHE A 331 -16.21 -6.29 -8.12
CA PHE A 331 -16.36 -7.18 -9.28
C PHE A 331 -15.91 -6.51 -10.58
N ILE A 332 -16.34 -5.26 -10.83
CA ILE A 332 -15.98 -4.52 -12.03
C ILE A 332 -14.48 -4.16 -12.03
N ILE A 333 -13.95 -3.73 -10.89
CA ILE A 333 -12.53 -3.43 -10.70
C ILE A 333 -11.69 -4.66 -11.04
N LEU A 334 -12.04 -5.83 -10.49
CA LEU A 334 -11.34 -7.08 -10.77
C LEU A 334 -11.47 -7.50 -12.24
N ALA A 335 -12.66 -7.39 -12.84
CA ALA A 335 -12.87 -7.76 -14.23
C ALA A 335 -12.03 -6.90 -15.20
N VAL A 336 -12.11 -5.57 -15.08
CA VAL A 336 -11.37 -4.63 -15.92
C VAL A 336 -9.87 -4.75 -15.67
N SER A 337 -9.45 -4.81 -14.41
CA SER A 337 -8.04 -4.90 -14.05
C SER A 337 -7.43 -6.23 -14.46
N SER A 338 -8.19 -7.33 -14.49
CA SER A 338 -7.68 -8.62 -14.98
C SER A 338 -7.36 -8.56 -16.47
N VAL A 339 -8.20 -7.90 -17.28
CA VAL A 339 -7.93 -7.68 -18.70
C VAL A 339 -6.69 -6.80 -18.87
N PHE A 340 -6.63 -5.66 -18.19
CA PHE A 340 -5.45 -4.78 -18.22
C PHE A 340 -4.18 -5.50 -17.77
N PHE A 341 -4.25 -6.31 -16.72
CA PHE A 341 -3.12 -7.08 -16.25
C PHE A 341 -2.62 -8.04 -17.33
N LEU A 342 -3.51 -8.81 -17.97
CA LEU A 342 -3.13 -9.80 -18.98
C LEU A 342 -2.49 -9.19 -20.23
N TYR A 343 -3.00 -8.04 -20.69
CA TYR A 343 -2.57 -7.43 -21.95
C TYR A 343 -1.56 -6.30 -21.80
N ILE A 344 -1.50 -5.64 -20.64
CA ILE A 344 -0.65 -4.48 -20.41
C ILE A 344 0.45 -4.80 -19.41
N GLU A 345 0.15 -5.21 -18.18
CA GLU A 345 1.19 -5.43 -17.16
C GLU A 345 2.01 -6.72 -17.40
N ARG A 346 1.34 -7.85 -17.60
CA ARG A 346 1.95 -9.19 -17.70
C ARG A 346 3.01 -9.31 -18.79
N PRO A 347 2.88 -8.71 -19.99
CA PRO A 347 3.94 -8.73 -21.01
C PRO A 347 5.27 -8.11 -20.55
N PHE A 348 5.22 -7.17 -19.61
CA PHE A 348 6.40 -6.50 -19.05
C PHE A 348 6.94 -7.19 -17.79
N MET A 349 6.25 -8.21 -17.28
CA MET A 349 6.78 -9.08 -16.24
C MET A 349 7.72 -10.09 -16.89
N ASP A 350 9.03 -9.94 -16.63
CA ASP A 350 10.03 -10.89 -17.12
C ASP A 350 9.71 -12.32 -16.65
N LYS A 351 9.61 -13.26 -17.60
CA LYS A 351 9.33 -14.68 -17.32
C LYS A 351 10.55 -15.46 -16.83
N LYS A 352 11.76 -14.91 -16.96
CA LYS A 352 13.03 -15.54 -16.55
C LYS A 352 13.45 -15.16 -15.12
N TRP A 353 12.52 -14.63 -14.34
CA TRP A 353 12.74 -14.19 -12.96
C TRP A 353 12.39 -15.27 -11.95
#